data_AF-A0A920QS43-F1
#
_entry.id   AF-A0A920QS43-F1
#
_cell.length_a   1.000
_cell.length_b   1.000
_cell.length_c   1.000
_cell.angle_alpha   90.00
_cell.angle_beta   90.00
_cell.angle_gamma   90.00
#
_symmetry.space_group_name_H-M   'P 1'
#
loop_
_entity.id
_entity.type
_entity.pdbx_description
1 polymer ?
#
loop_
_entity_poly.entity_id
_entity_poly.type
_entity_poly.pdbx_seq_one_letter_code
_entity_poly.pdbx_strand_id
1 'polypeptide(L)' 'MARTSVISRLRYWDVGSPIASGTYRTRGMAFVPSSMNTVASVAHGLSGNLLLRAADVSLKEGRKLVMVPRRLRYIAFI' A
#
# COMPACT_ATOMS: atom_id res chain seq x y z
N MET A 1 -16.01 -3.92 -11.77
CA MET A 1 -15.61 -2.58 -11.30
C MET A 1 -14.65 -2.72 -10.12
N ALA A 2 -13.41 -2.21 -10.25
CA ALA A 2 -12.47 -2.14 -9.12
C ALA A 2 -12.76 -0.86 -8.31
N ARG A 3 -12.76 -0.96 -6.98
CA ARG A 3 -13.05 0.19 -6.10
C ARG A 3 -11.74 0.91 -5.76
N THR A 4 -11.69 2.22 -6.00
CA THR A 4 -10.59 3.09 -5.58
C THR A 4 -10.90 3.61 -4.19
N SER A 5 -10.01 3.35 -3.24
CA SER A 5 -10.12 3.83 -1.86
C SER A 5 -8.90 4.66 -1.51
N VAL A 6 -9.14 5.83 -0.91
CA VAL A 6 -8.06 6.76 -0.50
C VAL A 6 -7.71 6.48 0.95
N ILE A 7 -6.54 5.88 1.20
CA ILE A 7 -6.14 5.40 2.53
C ILE A 7 -6.02 6.54 3.56
N SER A 8 -5.72 7.76 3.14
CA SER A 8 -5.66 8.92 4.05
C SER A 8 -7.01 9.28 4.70
N ARG A 9 -8.13 8.71 4.21
CA ARG A 9 -9.45 8.85 4.85
C ARG A 9 -9.75 7.76 5.88
N LEU A 10 -8.85 6.79 6.05
CA LEU A 10 -8.98 5.68 6.97
C LEU A 10 -8.08 5.89 8.19
N ARG A 11 -8.45 5.28 9.32
CA ARG A 11 -7.61 5.35 10.53
C ARG A 11 -6.37 4.49 10.33
N TYR A 12 -5.22 5.00 10.77
CA TYR A 12 -3.91 4.37 10.57
C TYR A 12 -3.81 2.92 11.10
N TRP A 13 -4.53 2.61 12.18
CA TRP A 13 -4.58 1.30 12.82
C TRP A 13 -5.81 0.46 12.47
N ASP A 14 -6.64 0.91 11.51
CA ASP A 14 -7.91 0.25 11.18
C ASP A 14 -7.72 -0.95 10.25
N VAL A 15 -7.13 -2.02 10.78
CA VAL A 15 -6.97 -3.32 10.11
C VAL A 15 -8.30 -3.99 9.79
N GLY A 16 -9.43 -3.52 10.33
CA GLY A 16 -10.78 -3.96 9.92
C GLY A 16 -11.24 -3.36 8.60
N SER A 17 -10.50 -2.40 8.03
CA SER A 17 -10.84 -1.78 6.76
C SER A 17 -10.82 -2.80 5.62
N PRO A 18 -11.76 -2.74 4.65
CA PRO A 18 -11.82 -3.69 3.54
C PRO A 18 -10.50 -3.82 2.75
N ILE A 19 -9.72 -2.75 2.66
CA ILE A 19 -8.43 -2.75 1.95
C ILE A 19 -7.36 -3.64 2.59
N ALA A 20 -7.53 -4.02 3.86
CA ALA A 20 -6.65 -4.96 4.56
C ALA A 20 -6.94 -6.42 4.19
N SER A 21 -7.96 -6.67 3.35
CA SER A 21 -8.35 -8.00 2.86
C SER A 21 -8.10 -8.16 1.37
N GLY A 22 -7.58 -9.33 0.98
CA GLY A 22 -7.39 -9.70 -0.44
C GLY A 22 -8.71 -9.83 -1.21
N THR A 23 -9.81 -10.15 -0.53
CA THR A 23 -11.14 -10.25 -1.16
C THR A 23 -11.67 -8.91 -1.67
N TYR A 24 -11.14 -7.80 -1.15
CA TYR A 24 -11.50 -6.47 -1.62
C TYR A 24 -10.86 -6.19 -2.97
N ARG A 25 -11.69 -5.98 -3.99
CA ARG A 25 -11.23 -5.82 -5.38
C ARG A 25 -10.60 -4.45 -5.63
N THR A 26 -9.27 -4.41 -5.59
CA THR A 26 -8.46 -3.27 -6.04
C THR A 26 -7.71 -3.62 -7.31
N ARG A 27 -7.39 -2.61 -8.14
CA ARG A 27 -6.53 -2.77 -9.33
C ARG A 27 -5.04 -2.78 -8.98
N GLY A 28 -4.70 -2.29 -7.80
CA GLY A 28 -3.35 -1.95 -7.39
C GLY A 28 -3.39 -0.87 -6.33
N MET A 29 -2.21 -0.44 -5.91
CA MET A 29 -2.03 0.50 -4.82
C MET A 29 -0.90 1.46 -5.17
N ALA A 30 -1.01 2.71 -4.72
CA ALA A 30 -0.01 3.73 -4.97
C ALA A 30 0.30 4.52 -3.70
N PHE A 31 1.58 4.71 -3.41
CA PHE A 31 2.08 5.58 -2.35
C PHE A 31 2.65 6.86 -2.92
N VAL A 32 1.93 7.96 -2.73
CA VAL A 32 2.31 9.28 -3.24
C VAL A 32 2.02 10.35 -2.18
N PRO A 33 3.05 10.99 -1.59
CA PRO A 33 4.46 10.59 -1.58
C PRO A 33 4.74 9.43 -0.61
N SER A 34 5.77 8.62 -0.87
CA SER A 34 6.28 7.60 0.04
C SER A 34 7.55 8.06 0.77
N SER A 35 7.74 7.58 2.00
CA SER A 35 9.02 7.71 2.72
C SER A 35 9.90 6.49 2.45
N MET A 36 11.22 6.64 2.53
CA MET A 36 12.14 5.49 2.41
C MET A 36 11.88 4.42 3.48
N ASN A 37 11.40 4.82 4.67
CA ASN A 37 11.00 3.88 5.70
C ASN A 37 9.80 3.02 5.25
N THR A 38 8.81 3.63 4.59
CA THR A 38 7.66 2.92 4.02
C THR A 38 8.08 1.94 2.93
N VAL A 39 8.98 2.37 2.03
CA VAL A 39 9.53 1.52 0.97
C VAL A 39 10.26 0.31 1.57
N ALA A 40 11.16 0.55 2.53
CA ALA A 40 11.89 -0.51 3.22
C ALA A 40 10.95 -1.46 3.99
N SER A 41 9.95 -0.91 4.69
CA SER A 41 8.99 -1.70 5.45
C SER A 41 8.20 -2.65 4.54
N VAL A 42 7.74 -2.19 3.38
CA VAL A 42 7.05 -3.07 2.42
C VAL A 42 8.00 -4.08 1.79
N ALA A 43 9.21 -3.66 1.39
CA ALA A 43 10.19 -4.59 0.83
C ALA A 43 10.58 -5.72 1.80
N HIS A 44 10.55 -5.44 3.11
CA HIS A 44 10.79 -6.42 4.17
C HIS A 44 9.50 -7.10 4.70
N GLY A 45 8.33 -6.81 4.15
CA GLY A 45 7.05 -7.41 4.58
C GLY A 45 6.62 -7.06 6.01
N LEU A 46 6.99 -5.86 6.49
CA LEU A 46 6.63 -5.38 7.82
C LEU A 46 5.19 -4.84 7.82
N SER A 47 4.23 -5.62 8.33
CA SER A 47 2.81 -5.26 8.34
C SER A 47 2.36 -4.50 9.61
N GLY A 48 3.10 -3.47 10.02
CA GLY A 48 2.89 -2.79 11.30
C GLY A 48 1.70 -1.83 11.38
N ASN A 49 0.96 -1.59 10.29
CA ASN A 49 -0.20 -0.68 10.26
C ASN A 49 -1.10 -1.01 9.04
N LEU A 50 -2.24 -0.32 8.92
CA LEU A 50 -3.17 -0.53 7.79
C LEU A 50 -2.51 -0.29 6.43
N LEU A 51 -1.68 0.75 6.32
CA LEU A 51 -1.03 1.15 5.07
C LEU A 51 -0.08 0.06 4.56
N LEU A 52 0.76 -0.47 5.45
CA LEU A 52 1.70 -1.54 5.16
C LEU A 52 0.97 -2.86 4.91
N ARG A 53 -0.07 -3.16 5.70
CA ARG A 53 -0.91 -4.34 5.49
C ARG A 53 -1.58 -4.35 4.12
N ALA A 54 -2.14 -3.22 3.70
CA ALA A 54 -2.77 -3.09 2.39
C ALA A 54 -1.76 -3.21 1.25
N ALA A 55 -0.51 -2.78 1.45
CA ALA A 55 0.57 -2.99 0.50
C ALA A 55 0.94 -4.48 0.40
N ASP A 56 1.11 -5.17 1.52
CA ASP A 56 1.39 -6.62 1.54
C ASP A 56 0.26 -7.43 0.89
N VAL A 57 -0.99 -7.02 1.12
CA VAL A 57 -2.15 -7.61 0.42
C VAL A 57 -2.09 -7.34 -1.07
N SER A 58 -1.67 -6.15 -1.50
CA SER A 58 -1.53 -5.87 -2.92
C SER A 58 -0.46 -6.75 -3.57
N LEU A 59 0.69 -6.91 -2.90
CA LEU A 59 1.79 -7.75 -3.38
C LEU A 59 1.42 -9.24 -3.41
N LYS A 60 0.84 -9.77 -2.33
CA LYS A 60 0.47 -11.20 -2.26
C LYS A 60 -0.62 -11.60 -3.26
N GLU A 61 -1.49 -10.65 -3.63
CA GLU A 61 -2.54 -10.85 -4.64
C GLU A 61 -2.05 -10.54 -6.06
N GLY A 62 -0.75 -10.29 -6.26
CA GLY A 62 -0.15 -10.00 -7.58
C GLY A 62 -0.60 -8.68 -8.21
N ARG A 63 -1.02 -7.71 -7.39
CA ARG A 63 -1.50 -6.40 -7.85
C ARG A 63 -0.36 -5.40 -7.91
N LYS A 64 -0.42 -4.50 -8.89
CA LYS A 64 0.61 -3.48 -9.08
C LYS A 64 0.72 -2.55 -7.87
N LEU A 65 1.93 -2.38 -7.33
CA LEU A 65 2.23 -1.41 -6.28
C LEU A 65 3.22 -0.36 -6.82
N VAL A 66 2.82 0.91 -6.79
CA VAL A 66 3.64 2.04 -7.25
C VAL A 66 4.02 2.91 -6.07
N MET A 67 5.28 3.26 -5.94
CA MET A 67 5.76 4.15 -4.88
C MET A 67 6.48 5.35 -5.46
N VAL A 68 6.16 6.54 -4.98
CA VAL A 68 6.77 7.81 -5.39
C VAL A 68 7.51 8.41 -4.19
N PRO A 69 8.82 8.13 -4.03
CA PRO A 69 9.58 8.61 -2.88
C PRO A 69 9.73 10.12 -2.92
N ARG A 70 9.48 10.79 -1.78
CA ARG A 70 9.63 12.26 -1.69
C ARG A 70 11.05 12.80 -1.90
N ARG A 71 12.08 11.94 -1.80
CA ARG A 71 13.51 12.35 -1.82
C ARG A 71 14.27 11.90 -3.07
N LEU A 72 13.67 11.06 -3.93
CA LEU A 72 14.37 10.46 -5.07
C LEU A 72 13.70 10.90 -6.38
N ARG A 73 14.49 10.99 -7.45
CA ARG A 73 14.01 11.36 -8.80
C ARG A 73 13.37 10.20 -9.58
N TYR A 74 13.17 9.03 -8.97
CA TYR A 74 12.64 7.83 -9.64
C TYR A 74 11.45 7.22 -8.89
N ILE A 75 10.59 6.54 -9.65
CA ILE A 75 9.44 5.76 -9.16
C ILE A 75 9.93 4.34 -8.86
N ALA A 76 9.55 3.79 -7.71
CA ALA A 76 9.78 2.38 -7.38
C ALA A 76 8.52 1.56 -7.69
N PHE A 77 8.70 0.47 -8.45
CA PHE A 77 7.68 -0.52 -8.74
C PHE A 77 8.06 -1.79 -7.99
N ILE A 78 7.16 -2.25 -7.12
CA ILE A 78 7.27 -3.52 -6.37
C ILE A 78 6.06 -4.35 -6.79
#